data_AF-A0A2N3GAL0-F1
#
_entry.id   AF-A0A2N3GAL0-F1
#
_cell.length_a   1.000
_cell.length_b   1.000
_cell.length_c   1.000
_cell.angle_alpha   90.00
_cell.angle_beta   90.00
_cell.angle_gamma   90.00
#
_symmetry.space_group_name_H-M   'P 1'
#
loop_
_entity.id
_entity.type
_entity.pdbx_description
1 polymer ?
#
loop_
_entity_poly.entity_id
_entity_poly.type
_entity_poly.pdbx_seq_one_letter_code
_entity_poly.pdbx_strand_id
1 'polypeptide(L)' 'MAMALEEARLASAIGEVPIGAVVVCDGAIVARGH' A
#
# COMPACT_ATOMS: atom_id res chain seq x y z
N MET A 1 -8.31 -4.08 -1.09
CA MET A 1 -7.04 -4.81 -1.33
C MET A 1 -6.23 -4.24 -2.49
N ALA A 2 -6.84 -3.92 -3.66
CA ALA A 2 -6.11 -3.43 -4.85
C ALA A 2 -5.12 -2.28 -4.56
N MET A 3 -5.49 -1.31 -3.71
CA MET A 3 -4.60 -0.19 -3.35
C MET A 3 -3.34 -0.63 -2.58
N ALA A 4 -3.43 -1.65 -1.72
CA ALA A 4 -2.26 -2.18 -1.01
C ALA A 4 -1.30 -2.93 -1.96
N LEU A 5 -1.85 -3.60 -2.99
CA LEU A 5 -1.03 -4.24 -4.03
C LEU A 5 -0.33 -3.21 -4.92
N GLU A 6 -0.93 -2.04 -5.11
CA GLU A 6 -0.31 -0.95 -5.85
C GLU A 6 0.89 -0.36 -5.08
N GLU A 7 0.74 -0.14 -3.77
CA GLU A 7 1.87 0.21 -2.90
C GLU A 7 3.00 -0.83 -3.02
N ALA A 8 2.69 -2.13 -2.90
CA ALA A 8 3.70 -3.18 -3.04
C ALA A 8 4.44 -3.15 -4.39
N ARG A 9 3.75 -2.77 -5.48
CA ARG A 9 4.40 -2.54 -6.78
C ARG A 9 5.33 -1.34 -6.77
N LEU A 10 4.96 -0.25 -6.08
CA LEU A 10 5.78 0.95 -5.95
C LEU A 10 7.06 0.63 -5.16
N ALA A 11 6.97 -0.03 -4.00
CA ALA A 11 8.15 -0.51 -3.26
C ALA A 11 9.06 -1.38 -4.14
N SER A 12 8.46 -2.33 -4.88
CA SER A 12 9.22 -3.17 -5.81
C SER A 12 9.95 -2.36 -6.88
N ALA A 13 9.35 -1.27 -7.37
CA ALA A 13 9.92 -0.46 -8.44
C ALA A 13 11.13 0.37 -7.99
N ILE A 14 11.20 0.70 -6.69
CA ILE A 14 12.33 1.42 -6.09
C ILE A 14 13.38 0.48 -5.48
N GLY A 15 13.19 -0.85 -5.59
CA GLY A 15 14.11 -1.86 -5.08
C GLY A 15 13.96 -2.17 -3.59
N GLU A 16 12.87 -1.72 -2.97
CA GLU A 16 12.50 -2.09 -1.60
C GLU A 16 11.77 -3.45 -1.56
N VAL A 17 11.53 -3.97 -0.35
CA VAL A 17 10.77 -5.20 -0.16
C VAL A 17 9.32 -4.94 -0.60
N PRO A 18 8.70 -5.78 -1.46
CA PRO A 18 7.41 -5.49 -2.10
C PRO A 18 6.24 -5.72 -1.14
N ILE A 19 6.13 -4.87 -0.12
CA ILE A 19 5.06 -4.85 0.86
C ILE A 19 4.24 -3.60 0.60
N GLY A 20 2.93 -3.67 0.87
CA GLY A 20 2.06 -2.53 0.79
C GLY A 20 0.95 -2.64 1.81
N ALA A 21 0.60 -1.52 2.43
CA ALA A 21 -0.38 -1.43 3.49
C ALA A 21 -1.35 -0.27 3.25
N VAL A 22 -2.59 -0.47 3.66
CA VAL A 22 -3.63 0.56 3.69
C VAL A 22 -4.39 0.47 5.00
N VAL A 23 -4.70 1.61 5.61
CA VAL A 23 -5.50 1.71 6.83
C VAL A 23 -6.87 2.26 6.48
N VAL A 24 -7.91 1.51 6.85
CA VAL A 24 -9.31 1.90 6.64
C VAL A 24 -9.97 2.12 7.99
N CYS A 25 -10.58 3.28 8.16
CA CYS A 25 -11.38 3.64 9.34
C CYS A 25 -12.75 4.10 8.86
N ASP A 26 -13.82 3.49 9.36
CA ASP A 26 -15.22 3.83 9.02
C ASP A 26 -15.50 3.88 7.50
N GLY A 27 -14.91 2.94 6.75
CA GLY A 27 -15.06 2.86 5.30
C GLY A 27 -14.23 3.88 4.50
N ALA A 28 -13.49 4.76 5.16
CA ALA A 28 -12.57 5.72 4.55
C ALA A 28 -11.11 5.29 4.70
N ILE A 29 -10.29 5.55 3.67
CA ILE A 29 -8.85 5.30 3.72
C ILE A 29 -8.18 6.48 4.42
N VAL A 30 -7.48 6.21 5.52
CA VAL A 30 -6.81 7.24 6.33
C VAL A 30 -5.29 7.21 6.19
N ALA A 31 -4.72 6.11 5.70
CA ALA A 31 -3.29 5.99 5.41
C ALA A 31 -3.00 4.91 4.35
N ARG A 32 -1.87 5.06 3.66
CA ARG A 32 -1.27 4.07 2.74
C ARG A 32 0.25 4.18 2.78
N GLY A 33 0.94 3.09 2.44
CA GLY A 33 2.40 3.06 2.30
C GLY A 33 2.93 1.74 1.74
N HIS A 34 4.14 1.78 1.20
CA HIS A 34 4.91 0.67 0.65
C HIS A 34 6.22 0.46 1.42
#